data_AF-A0A841CUL0-F1
#
_entry.id   AF-A0A841CUL0-F1
#
_cell.length_a   1.000
_cell.length_b   1.000
_cell.length_c   1.000
_cell.angle_alpha   90.00
_cell.angle_beta   90.00
_cell.angle_gamma   90.00
#
_symmetry.space_group_name_H-M   'P 1'
#
loop_
_entity.id
_entity.type
_entity.pdbx_description
1 polymer ?
#
loop_
_entity_poly.entity_id
_entity_poly.type
_entity_poly.pdbx_seq_one_letter_code
_entity_poly.pdbx_strand_id
1 'polypeptide(L)' 'MRVLIIGGGVLGTMHAWQAVERGHEVVQLEREPEARGASVRNFGLVWVGGRAAGAELDTALRP' A
#
# COMPACT_ATOMS: atom_id res chain seq x y z
N MET A 1 2.35 -14.26 14.86
CA MET A 1 2.44 -12.95 15.54
C MET A 1 1.12 -12.20 15.35
N ARG A 2 0.85 -11.16 16.15
CA ARG A 2 -0.31 -10.29 15.98
C ARG A 2 0.11 -9.05 15.19
N VAL A 3 -0.57 -8.75 14.10
CA VAL A 3 -0.23 -7.64 13.18
C VAL A 3 -1.43 -6.72 13.06
N LEU A 4 -1.22 -5.43 13.34
CA LEU A 4 -2.20 -4.38 13.12
C LEU A 4 -1.86 -3.64 11.82
N ILE A 5 -2.81 -3.56 10.91
CA ILE A 5 -2.68 -2.86 9.62
C ILE A 5 -3.68 -1.72 9.57
N ILE A 6 -3.20 -0.51 9.28
CA ILE A 6 -4.02 0.69 9.14
C ILE A 6 -4.15 1.01 7.66
N GLY A 7 -5.39 1.04 7.16
CA GLY A 7 -5.75 1.31 5.77
C GLY A 7 -6.32 0.08 5.06
N GLY A 8 -7.51 0.24 4.47
CA GLY A 8 -8.24 -0.70 3.62
C GLY A 8 -7.96 -0.55 2.12
N GLY A 9 -7.02 0.33 1.75
CA GLY A 9 -6.55 0.47 0.37
C GLY A 9 -5.75 -0.74 -0.12
N VAL A 10 -5.45 -0.77 -1.42
CA VAL A 10 -4.80 -1.90 -2.11
C VAL A 10 -3.51 -2.36 -1.41
N LEU A 11 -2.66 -1.43 -0.96
CA LEU A 11 -1.43 -1.78 -0.25
C LEU A 11 -1.72 -2.41 1.11
N GLY A 12 -2.59 -1.81 1.93
CA GLY A 12 -2.93 -2.35 3.26
C GLY A 12 -3.55 -3.74 3.16
N THR A 13 -4.48 -3.94 2.22
CA THR A 13 -5.14 -5.23 1.99
C THR A 13 -4.17 -6.29 1.45
N MET A 14 -3.24 -5.92 0.55
CA MET A 14 -2.19 -6.85 0.09
C MET A 14 -1.27 -7.28 1.24
N HIS A 15 -0.88 -6.36 2.12
CA HIS A 15 -0.08 -6.70 3.31
C HIS A 15 -0.86 -7.58 4.28
N ALA A 16 -2.15 -7.31 4.49
CA ALA A 16 -3.03 -8.11 5.34
C ALA A 16 -3.12 -9.54 4.82
N TRP A 17 -3.39 -9.71 3.53
CA TRP A 17 -3.44 -11.02 2.89
C TRP A 17 -2.12 -11.77 3.06
N GLN A 18 -1.00 -11.15 2.72
CA GLN A 18 0.32 -11.78 2.86
C GLN A 18 0.68 -12.14 4.30
N ALA A 19 0.24 -11.35 5.30
CA ALA A 19 0.44 -11.67 6.71
C ALA A 19 -0.44 -12.85 7.17
N VAL A 20 -1.69 -12.91 6.69
CA VAL A 20 -2.58 -14.07 6.93
C VAL A 20 -2.00 -15.35 6.32
N GLU A 21 -1.50 -15.30 5.08
CA GLU A 21 -0.88 -16.46 4.42
C GLU A 21 0.34 -17.00 5.19
N ARG A 22 1.04 -16.12 5.91
CA ARG A 22 2.18 -16.49 6.77
C ARG A 22 1.77 -16.93 8.18
N GLY A 23 0.48 -17.14 8.44
CA GLY A 23 -0.03 -17.65 9.71
C GLY A 23 -0.03 -16.60 10.83
N HIS A 24 -0.16 -15.31 10.50
CA HIS A 24 -0.30 -14.26 11.51
C HIS A 24 -1.78 -13.97 11.81
N GLU A 25 -2.05 -13.55 13.05
CA GLU A 25 -3.34 -12.96 13.42
C GLU A 25 -3.31 -11.50 12.97
N VAL A 26 -4.24 -11.13 12.09
CA VAL A 26 -4.28 -9.80 11.47
C VAL A 26 -5.55 -9.06 11.87
N VAL A 27 -5.38 -7.83 12.35
CA VAL A 27 -6.46 -6.85 12.48
C VAL A 27 -6.20 -5.76 11.45
N GLN A 28 -7.13 -5.55 10.52
CA GLN A 28 -7.08 -4.47 9.55
C GLN A 28 -8.14 -3.43 9.89
N LEU A 29 -7.74 -2.17 10.00
CA LEU A 29 -8.63 -1.05 10.29
C LEU A 29 -8.72 -0.12 9.08
N GLU A 30 -9.93 0.24 8.68
CA GLU A 30 -10.22 1.26 7.69
C GLU A 30 -11.24 2.23 8.28
N ARG A 31 -11.11 3.52 7.94
CA ARG A 31 -12.00 4.57 8.41
C ARG A 31 -13.35 4.50 7.72
N GLU A 32 -13.35 4.19 6.41
CA GLU A 32 -14.55 4.15 5.58
C GLU A 32 -15.18 2.75 5.58
N PRO A 33 -16.52 2.63 5.65
CA PRO A 33 -17.20 1.33 5.56
C PRO A 33 -17.12 0.72 4.16
N GLU A 34 -17.02 1.56 3.12
CA GLU A 34 -16.81 1.12 1.73
C GLU A 34 -15.44 1.57 1.20
N ALA A 35 -14.99 0.92 0.12
CA ALA A 35 -13.76 1.29 -0.57
C ALA A 35 -13.93 2.65 -1.28
N ARG A 36 -13.60 3.74 -0.59
CA ARG A 36 -13.78 5.13 -1.08
C ARG A 36 -12.48 5.91 -1.24
N GLY A 37 -11.37 5.36 -0.76
CA GLY A 37 -10.04 5.97 -0.77
C GLY A 37 -9.36 5.99 -2.14
N ALA A 38 -8.08 6.37 -2.15
CA ALA A 38 -7.29 6.53 -3.38
C ALA A 38 -7.26 5.27 -4.27
N SER A 39 -7.29 4.08 -3.66
CA SER A 39 -7.15 2.81 -4.39
C SER A 39 -8.26 2.54 -5.40
N VAL A 40 -9.50 3.00 -5.16
CA VAL A 40 -10.61 2.83 -6.12
C VAL A 40 -10.74 3.99 -7.10
N ARG A 41 -9.99 5.08 -6.89
CA ARG A 41 -10.01 6.29 -7.73
C ARG A 41 -8.88 6.34 -8.75
N ASN A 42 -7.96 5.38 -8.68
CA ASN A 42 -6.98 5.13 -9.73
C ASN A 42 -7.59 4.09 -10.69
N PHE A 43 -7.63 4.35 -11.99
CA PHE A 43 -8.22 3.49 -13.03
C PHE A 43 -7.55 2.11 -13.20
N GLY A 44 -6.71 1.69 -12.24
CA GLY A 44 -5.99 0.43 -12.26
C GLY A 44 -4.73 0.44 -13.15
N LEU A 45 -4.28 1.61 -13.62
CA LEU A 45 -3.06 1.70 -14.40
C LEU A 45 -1.84 1.42 -13.51
N VAL A 46 -1.08 0.41 -13.88
CA VAL A 46 0.23 0.11 -13.31
C VAL A 46 1.28 0.53 -14.32
N TRP A 47 2.16 1.45 -13.91
CA TRP A 47 3.25 1.96 -14.74
C TRP A 47 4.54 2.04 -13.91
N VAL A 48 5.67 1.64 -14.50
CA VAL A 48 7.00 1.83 -13.89
C VAL A 48 7.62 3.12 -14.41
N GLY A 49 7.67 4.14 -13.54
CA GLY A 49 8.24 5.45 -13.86
C GLY A 49 9.74 5.49 -13.58
N GLY A 50 10.54 5.99 -14.53
CA GLY A 50 11.94 6.33 -14.32
C GLY A 50 12.11 7.72 -13.68
N ARG A 51 13.31 7.97 -13.15
CA ARG A 51 13.78 9.30 -12.73
C ARG A 51 15.02 9.64 -13.54
N ALA A 52 15.12 10.88 -14.02
CA ALA A 52 16.34 11.36 -14.66
C ALA A 52 17.50 11.42 -13.65
N ALA A 53 18.72 11.23 -14.13
CA ALA A 53 19.91 11.35 -13.29
C ALA A 53 20.06 12.77 -12.71
N GLY A 54 20.70 12.87 -11.53
CA GLY A 54 20.86 14.12 -10.79
C GLY A 54 19.71 14.38 -9.82
N ALA A 55 19.27 15.63 -9.70
CA ALA A 55 18.40 16.09 -8.61
C ALA A 55 17.09 15.29 -8.44
N GLU A 56 16.50 14.79 -9.54
CA GLU A 56 15.26 14.00 -9.49
C GLU A 56 15.49 12.64 -8.80
N LEU A 57 16.52 11.91 -9.24
CA LEU A 57 16.91 10.64 -8.63
C LEU A 57 17.45 10.84 -7.21
N ASP A 58 18.28 11.86 -6.97
CA ASP A 58 18.85 12.17 -5.66
C ASP A 58 17.77 12.48 -4.63
N THR A 59 16.63 13.05 -5.05
CA THR A 59 15.49 13.29 -4.16
C THR A 59 14.72 12.00 -3.90
N ALA A 60 14.51 11.18 -4.92
CA ALA A 60 13.76 9.93 -4.80
C ALA A 60 14.47 8.88 -3.92
N LEU A 61 15.81 8.91 -3.84
CA LEU A 61 16.62 7.99 -3.04
C LEU A 61 16.84 8.44 -1.59
N ARG A 62 16.30 9.58 -1.16
CA ARG A 62 16.46 10.03 0.23
C ARG A 62 15.66 9.11 1.17
N PRO A 63 16.25 8.69 2.30
CA PRO A 63 15.59 7.82 3.29
C PRO A 63 14.45 8.53 4.04
#